data_AF-A0A537J331-F1
#
_entry.id   AF-A0A537J331-F1
#
_cell.length_a   1.000
_cell.length_b   1.000
_cell.length_c   1.000
_cell.angle_alpha   90.00
_cell.angle_beta   90.00
_cell.angle_gamma   90.00
#
_symmetry.space_group_name_H-M   'P 1'
#
loop_
_entity.id
_entity.type
_entity.pdbx_description
1 polymer ?
#
loop_
_entity_poly.entity_id
_entity_poly.type
_entity_poly.pdbx_seq_one_letter_code
_entity_poly.pdbx_strand_id
1 'polypeptide(L)'
;MSVDECRLIDLPRVTDDRGSLTVIESGRHVPFEVKRVFYLYDVPGGATRGGHAHGGRRKKFRLNRSYYGLYMPPLIWREIDDFSSGSVCLAVVSDFFDESDYFRDYEEFLKRVRGGR
;
A
#
# COMPACT_ATOMS: atom_id res chain seq x y z
N MET A 1 13.28 -1.62 9.34
CA MET A 1 12.58 -1.88 8.07
C MET A 1 13.10 -0.92 7.02
N SER A 2 13.26 -1.39 5.79
CA SER A 2 13.84 -0.65 4.65
C SER A 2 12.85 -0.62 3.48
N VAL A 3 12.91 0.46 2.70
CA VAL A 3 12.23 0.56 1.40
C VAL A 3 12.67 -0.57 0.44
N ASP A 4 13.81 -1.21 0.70
CA ASP A 4 14.28 -2.36 -0.07
C ASP A 4 13.44 -3.63 0.12
N GLU A 5 12.69 -3.72 1.22
CA GLU A 5 11.78 -4.83 1.50
C GLU A 5 10.43 -4.66 0.80
N CYS A 6 10.14 -3.46 0.27
CA CYS A 6 8.96 -3.24 -0.58
C CYS A 6 9.14 -3.97 -1.90
N ARG A 7 8.14 -4.76 -2.29
CA ARG A 7 8.19 -5.55 -3.53
C ARG A 7 6.80 -5.73 -4.14
N LEU A 8 6.77 -5.82 -5.47
CA LEU A 8 5.57 -6.26 -6.16
C LEU A 8 5.30 -7.73 -5.83
N ILE A 9 4.03 -8.06 -5.69
CA ILE A 9 3.54 -9.42 -5.52
C ILE A 9 2.58 -9.75 -6.65
N ASP A 10 2.77 -10.93 -7.23
CA ASP A 10 1.81 -11.53 -8.15
C ASP A 10 0.66 -12.12 -7.33
N LEU A 11 -0.55 -11.61 -7.57
CA LEU A 11 -1.75 -12.14 -6.98
C LEU A 11 -2.33 -13.23 -7.89
N PRO A 12 -2.90 -14.31 -7.32
CA PRO A 12 -3.49 -15.37 -8.12
C PRO A 12 -4.63 -14.80 -8.97
N ARG A 13 -4.68 -15.22 -10.23
CA ARG A 13 -5.74 -14.83 -11.16
C ARG A 13 -6.29 -16.06 -11.83
N VAL A 14 -7.58 -16.29 -11.64
CA VAL A 14 -8.36 -17.26 -12.41
C VAL A 14 -9.11 -16.48 -13.48
N THR A 15 -8.95 -16.86 -14.75
CA THR A 15 -9.61 -16.20 -15.89
C THR A 15 -10.39 -17.22 -16.69
N ASP A 16 -11.65 -16.91 -16.97
CA ASP A 16 -12.53 -17.65 -17.86
C ASP A 16 -13.35 -16.70 -18.74
N ASP A 17 -14.33 -17.24 -19.47
CA ASP A 17 -15.23 -16.50 -20.36
C ASP A 17 -16.12 -15.48 -19.63
N ARG A 18 -16.28 -15.59 -18.29
CA ARG A 18 -17.05 -14.67 -17.46
C ARG A 18 -16.20 -13.53 -16.90
N GLY A 19 -14.88 -13.61 -17.01
CA GLY A 19 -13.96 -12.55 -16.58
C GLY A 19 -12.78 -13.08 -15.77
N SER A 20 -12.28 -12.26 -14.84
CA SER A 20 -11.13 -12.59 -13.98
C SER A 20 -11.47 -12.44 -12.51
N LEU A 21 -11.03 -13.41 -11.72
CA LEU A 21 -11.15 -13.45 -10.27
C LEU A 21 -9.76 -13.48 -9.63
N THR A 22 -9.55 -12.61 -8.63
CA THR A 22 -8.36 -12.60 -7.77
C THR A 22 -8.80 -12.87 -6.34
N VAL A 23 -8.13 -13.80 -5.66
CA VAL A 23 -8.40 -14.17 -4.26
C VAL A 23 -7.15 -13.87 -3.42
N ILE A 24 -7.34 -13.29 -2.24
CA ILE A 24 -6.26 -12.98 -1.30
C ILE A 24 -6.58 -13.66 0.02
N GLU A 25 -5.66 -14.50 0.50
CA GLU A 25 -5.86 -15.31 1.72
C GLU A 25 -4.67 -15.12 2.65
N SER A 26 -4.97 -14.97 3.94
CA SER A 26 -3.99 -14.91 5.03
C SER A 26 -3.07 -16.12 5.02
N GLY A 27 -1.76 -15.90 5.18
CA GLY A 27 -0.76 -16.98 5.26
C GLY A 27 -0.51 -17.74 3.94
N ARG A 28 -1.27 -17.45 2.87
CA ARG A 28 -1.09 -18.07 1.56
C ARG A 28 -0.62 -17.08 0.51
N HIS A 29 -1.35 -15.98 0.32
CA HIS A 29 -1.03 -14.96 -0.67
C HIS A 29 -0.35 -13.74 -0.05
N VAL A 30 -0.65 -13.46 1.21
CA VAL A 30 -0.01 -12.41 2.01
C VAL A 30 0.63 -13.02 3.25
N PRO A 31 1.81 -12.52 3.69
CA PRO A 31 2.57 -13.11 4.80
C PRO A 31 2.04 -12.70 6.18
N PHE A 32 0.76 -12.35 6.28
CA PHE A 32 0.12 -11.86 7.50
C PHE A 32 -1.37 -12.23 7.53
N GLU A 33 -1.97 -12.13 8.72
CA GLU A 33 -3.41 -12.24 8.89
C GLU A 33 -4.09 -10.95 8.42
N VAL A 34 -5.06 -11.06 7.51
CA VAL A 34 -5.86 -9.92 7.06
C VAL A 34 -6.86 -9.54 8.17
N LYS A 35 -6.60 -8.41 8.84
CA LYS A 35 -7.50 -7.89 9.89
C LYS A 35 -8.38 -6.75 9.41
N ARG A 36 -8.00 -6.09 8.31
CA ARG A 36 -8.74 -4.96 7.75
C ARG A 36 -8.54 -4.84 6.25
N VAL A 37 -9.61 -4.44 5.58
CA VAL A 37 -9.62 -4.07 4.18
C VAL A 37 -10.23 -2.68 4.06
N PHE A 38 -9.58 -1.79 3.32
CA PHE A 38 -10.15 -0.50 2.94
C PHE A 38 -9.76 -0.20 1.51
N TYR A 39 -10.51 0.69 0.86
CA TYR A 39 -10.23 1.07 -0.51
C TYR A 39 -10.44 2.56 -0.72
N LEU A 40 -9.59 3.15 -1.54
CA LEU A 40 -9.71 4.52 -2.01
C LEU A 40 -10.38 4.48 -3.38
N TYR A 41 -11.39 5.32 -3.56
CA TYR A 41 -12.17 5.46 -4.78
C TYR A 41 -12.52 6.93 -4.97
N ASP A 42 -12.97 7.29 -6.18
CA ASP A 42 -13.31 8.68 -6.57
C ASP A 42 -12.20 9.69 -6.23
N VAL A 43 -10.95 9.27 -6.34
CA VAL A 43 -9.79 10.15 -6.20
C VAL A 43 -9.65 10.94 -7.51
N PRO A 44 -9.62 12.29 -7.47
CA PRO A 44 -9.48 13.09 -8.68
C PRO A 44 -8.26 12.67 -9.51
N GLY A 45 -8.41 12.71 -10.83
CA GLY A 45 -7.34 12.35 -11.75
C GLY A 45 -6.08 13.19 -11.52
N GLY A 46 -4.92 12.54 -11.45
CA GLY A 46 -3.64 13.22 -11.19
C GLY A 46 -3.46 13.72 -9.75
N ALA A 47 -4.40 13.44 -8.83
CA ALA A 47 -4.23 13.79 -7.43
C ALA A 47 -3.14 12.96 -6.76
N THR A 48 -2.50 13.56 -5.76
CA THR A 48 -1.54 12.92 -4.87
C THR A 48 -2.13 12.78 -3.47
N ARG A 49 -1.91 11.63 -2.83
CA ARG A 49 -2.27 11.33 -1.44
C ARG A 49 -1.07 10.80 -0.67
N GLY A 50 -0.89 11.29 0.56
CA GLY A 50 0.29 11.00 1.39
C GLY A 50 1.02 12.29 1.73
N GLY A 51 2.22 12.18 2.31
CA GLY A 51 3.04 13.35 2.61
C GLY A 51 4.31 13.41 1.79
N HIS A 52 4.81 14.61 1.55
CA HIS A 52 6.03 14.84 0.78
C HIS A 52 7.26 14.78 1.70
N ALA A 53 8.18 13.88 1.39
CA ALA A 53 9.45 13.75 2.09
C ALA A 53 10.61 14.19 1.18
N HIS A 54 11.38 15.19 1.63
CA HIS A 54 12.61 15.64 0.97
C HIS A 54 13.82 14.94 1.62
N GLY A 55 14.10 13.70 1.22
CA GLY A 55 15.29 12.95 1.65
C GLY A 55 15.04 11.46 1.86
N GLY A 56 16.12 10.68 1.91
CA GLY A 56 16.08 9.21 2.10
C GLY A 56 16.03 8.40 0.79
N ARG A 57 16.15 7.07 0.92
CA ARG A 57 16.02 6.14 -0.21
C ARG A 57 14.55 6.05 -0.64
N ARG A 58 14.27 6.21 -1.93
CA ARG A 58 12.93 6.13 -2.53
C ARG A 58 12.88 5.01 -3.57
N LYS A 59 11.76 4.29 -3.64
CA LYS A 59 11.42 3.38 -4.75
C LYS A 59 10.02 3.74 -5.23
N LYS A 60 9.85 3.87 -6.55
CA LYS A 60 8.54 4.12 -7.19
C LYS A 60 8.06 2.84 -7.84
N PHE A 61 6.80 2.50 -7.58
CA PHE A 61 6.12 1.33 -8.15
C PHE A 61 4.86 1.81 -8.89
N ARG A 62 4.56 1.19 -10.03
CA ARG A 62 3.33 1.48 -10.78
C ARG A 62 2.35 0.32 -10.59
N LEU A 63 1.15 0.62 -10.09
CA LEU A 63 0.07 -0.36 -9.92
C LEU A 63 -1.04 -0.07 -10.93
N ASN A 64 -1.00 -0.72 -12.09
CA ASN A 64 -1.95 -0.53 -13.19
C ASN A 64 -2.57 -1.84 -13.72
N ARG A 65 -2.42 -2.93 -12.94
CA ARG A 65 -3.03 -4.24 -13.19
C ARG A 65 -3.57 -4.78 -11.87
N SER A 66 -4.81 -5.24 -11.87
CA SER A 66 -5.51 -5.69 -10.65
C SER A 66 -4.92 -6.96 -10.01
N TYR A 67 -4.05 -7.65 -10.73
CA TYR A 67 -3.34 -8.85 -10.26
C TYR A 67 -1.92 -8.56 -9.76
N TYR A 68 -1.50 -7.29 -9.70
CA TYR A 68 -0.29 -6.88 -8.98
C TYR A 68 -0.67 -6.20 -7.67
N GLY A 69 -0.07 -6.67 -6.58
CA GLY A 69 -0.06 -5.97 -5.29
C GLY A 69 1.31 -5.35 -5.01
N LEU A 70 1.34 -4.36 -4.12
CA LEU A 70 2.59 -3.89 -3.50
C LEU A 70 2.61 -4.37 -2.05
N TYR A 71 3.54 -5.26 -1.71
CA TYR A 71 3.84 -5.55 -0.32
C TYR A 71 4.69 -4.41 0.25
N MET A 72 4.25 -3.86 1.38
CA MET A 72 4.91 -2.76 2.08
C MET A 72 4.97 -3.09 3.57
N PRO A 73 6.17 -3.25 4.17
CA PRO A 73 6.30 -3.49 5.60
C PRO A 73 5.90 -2.23 6.41
N PRO A 74 5.67 -2.37 7.73
CA PRO A 74 5.38 -1.24 8.60
C PRO A 74 6.48 -0.17 8.60
N LEU A 75 6.11 1.04 9.05
CA LEU A 75 7.02 2.20 9.18
C LEU A 75 7.73 2.59 7.86
N ILE A 76 7.06 2.43 6.73
CA ILE A 76 7.47 3.00 5.45
C ILE A 76 6.61 4.23 5.16
N TRP A 77 7.26 5.39 5.00
CA TRP A 77 6.62 6.60 4.51
C TRP A 77 6.24 6.42 3.04
N ARG A 78 5.01 6.80 2.67
CA ARG A 78 4.46 6.54 1.34
C ARG A 78 3.71 7.73 0.78
N GLU A 79 3.78 7.84 -0.53
CA GLU A 79 3.06 8.78 -1.38
C GLU A 79 2.38 7.95 -2.47
N ILE A 80 1.08 8.14 -2.68
CA ILE A 80 0.30 7.51 -3.73
C ILE A 80 -0.13 8.64 -4.66
N ASP A 81 0.41 8.65 -5.87
CA ASP A 81 0.19 9.70 -6.87
C ASP A 81 -0.43 9.14 -8.14
N ASP A 82 -0.79 10.05 -9.06
CA ASP A 82 -1.18 9.71 -10.44
C ASP A 82 -2.38 8.75 -10.53
N PHE A 83 -3.40 8.98 -9.70
CA PHE A 83 -4.65 8.22 -9.79
C PHE A 83 -5.30 8.45 -11.16
N SER A 84 -5.64 7.35 -11.83
CA SER A 84 -6.51 7.41 -13.01
C SER A 84 -7.95 7.64 -12.59
N SER A 85 -8.72 8.37 -13.40
CA SER A 85 -10.15 8.58 -13.14
C SER A 85 -10.88 7.24 -13.01
N GLY A 86 -11.71 7.09 -11.97
CA GLY A 86 -12.44 5.86 -11.66
C GLY A 86 -11.58 4.70 -11.14
N SER A 87 -10.30 4.92 -10.84
CA SER A 87 -9.46 3.87 -10.25
C SER A 87 -9.84 3.58 -8.79
N VAL A 88 -9.71 2.32 -8.40
CA VAL A 88 -9.86 1.87 -7.01
C VAL A 88 -8.51 1.36 -6.52
N CYS A 89 -8.04 1.90 -5.40
CA CYS A 89 -6.85 1.40 -4.70
C CYS A 89 -7.29 0.59 -3.47
N LEU A 90 -7.14 -0.73 -3.52
CA LEU A 90 -7.46 -1.64 -2.43
C LEU A 90 -6.25 -1.83 -1.51
N ALA A 91 -6.46 -1.71 -0.20
CA ALA A 91 -5.47 -1.99 0.83
C ALA A 91 -5.91 -3.17 1.69
N VAL A 92 -5.02 -4.16 1.81
CA VAL A 92 -5.17 -5.33 2.67
C VAL A 92 -4.17 -5.18 3.81
N VAL A 93 -4.64 -5.20 5.06
CA VAL A 93 -3.86 -4.72 6.22
C VAL A 93 -3.82 -5.76 7.33
N SER A 94 -2.64 -5.91 7.93
CA SER A 94 -2.37 -6.85 9.02
C SER A 94 -2.90 -6.42 10.39
N ASP A 95 -3.44 -5.20 10.49
CA ASP A 95 -3.87 -4.60 11.75
C ASP A 95 -5.19 -3.83 11.64
N PHE A 96 -5.86 -3.69 12.79
CA PHE A 96 -7.10 -2.94 12.94
C PHE A 96 -6.89 -1.44 12.67
N PHE A 97 -7.99 -0.69 12.51
CA PHE A 97 -7.90 0.76 12.37
C PHE A 97 -7.62 1.38 13.74
N ASP A 98 -6.50 2.08 13.82
CA ASP A 98 -6.16 2.99 14.90
C ASP A 98 -5.72 4.31 14.27
N GLU A 99 -6.39 5.41 14.59
CA GLU A 99 -6.04 6.73 14.06
C GLU A 99 -4.69 7.22 14.60
N SER A 100 -4.31 6.81 15.82
CA SER A 100 -3.07 7.22 16.46
C SER A 100 -1.81 6.65 15.78
N ASP A 101 -1.96 5.59 14.97
CA ASP A 101 -0.88 4.99 14.19
C ASP A 101 -0.59 5.71 12.85
N TYR A 102 -1.36 6.74 12.52
CA TYR A 102 -1.19 7.51 11.28
C TYR A 102 -0.29 8.72 11.48
N PHE A 103 1.00 8.57 11.16
CA PHE A 103 1.91 9.71 11.01
C PHE A 103 1.49 10.58 9.82
N ARG A 104 1.09 11.82 10.10
CA ARG A 104 0.74 12.83 9.08
C ARG A 104 1.87 13.84 8.86
N ASP A 105 2.78 13.97 9.82
CA ASP A 105 3.96 14.82 9.76
C ASP A 105 5.23 13.98 9.54
N TYR A 106 6.09 14.45 8.63
CA TYR A 106 7.30 13.72 8.25
C TYR A 106 8.37 13.75 9.35
N GLU A 107 8.47 14.85 10.11
CA GLU A 107 9.44 14.96 11.21
C GLU A 107 9.05 14.06 12.38
N GLU A 108 7.75 13.96 12.69
CA GLU A 108 7.22 12.99 13.66
C GLU A 108 7.52 11.54 13.26
N PHE A 109 7.30 11.21 11.98
CA PHE A 109 7.69 9.91 11.43
C PHE A 109 9.20 9.64 11.60
N LEU A 110 10.06 10.61 11.27
CA LEU A 110 11.51 10.47 11.43
C LEU A 110 11.92 10.26 12.90
N LYS A 111 11.27 10.95 13.85
CA LYS A 111 11.51 10.74 15.29
C LYS A 111 11.15 9.31 15.69
N ARG A 112 10.01 8.78 15.23
CA ARG A 112 9.59 7.41 15.53
C ARG A 112 10.55 6.35 14.97
N VAL A 113 11.02 6.54 13.74
CA VAL A 113 11.96 5.62 13.08
C VAL A 113 13.36 5.68 13.72
N ARG A 114 13.80 6.86 14.16
CA ARG A 114 15.12 7.05 14.80
C ARG A 114 15.14 6.63 16.27
N GLY A 115 14.06 6.86 17.02
CA GLY A 115 13.96 6.54 18.45
C GLY A 115 13.61 5.09 18.78
N GLY A 116 13.29 4.27 17.78
CA GLY A 116 13.07 2.82 17.94
C GLY A 116 14.32 1.97 17.68
N ARG A 117 15.52 2.57 17.75
CA ARG A 117 16.81 1.90 17.63
C ARG A 117 17.53 1.84 18.96
#